data_AF-A0A9P8WDM9-F1
#
_entry.id   AF-A0A9P8WDM9-F1
#
_cell.length_a   1.000
_cell.length_b   1.000
_cell.length_c   1.000
_cell.angle_alpha   90.00
_cell.angle_beta   90.00
_cell.angle_gamma   90.00
#
_symmetry.space_group_name_H-M   'P 1'
#
loop_
_entity.id
_entity.type
_entity.pdbx_description
1 polymer ?
#
loop_
_entity_poly.entity_id
_entity_poly.type
_entity_poly.pdbx_seq_one_letter_code
_entity_poly.pdbx_strand_id
1 'polypeptide(L)'
;MASHNKHRLFEALPFDIHFEVAKYLDFISALHLASTNRYFHQAINPRTNVPKDEVSNFVLQRDVADVNTTQALFACYKCFRFLPQEKFAKKATTDRKSKRGAAFTNKRERTCFDCAGKHRVYEHLHPISNGKLRYYFCHNCGQHKTKSVQCQGPRQDTDSGIAGVLDMCDVKAPKRRTGLEALPTHILKNITSHLGFHDAIVLATVSHVLRDTIKPLKWVPFHTRYRFVHDKWHGDVLDDAAEAHKTYPCYTCCQIRPKAKFTKIQVNKFHKYPETAWKMRCQSCIQRMYRGQKNLMRLDHKRRYMCEICKCIKIGGKTCGGCLELYVKGGIDRRTMYPVKQMDTADYGDLINEYDGIFLGEE
;
A
#
# COMPACT_ATOMS: atom_id res chain seq x y z
N MET A 1 -17.61 -3.41 -44.76
CA MET A 1 -17.70 -3.08 -43.32
C MET A 1 -17.15 -1.67 -43.10
N ALA A 2 -18.00 -0.66 -43.26
CA ALA A 2 -17.63 0.72 -42.99
C ALA A 2 -17.54 0.91 -41.47
N SER A 3 -16.31 1.02 -40.97
CA SER A 3 -16.05 1.45 -39.60
C SER A 3 -16.69 2.82 -39.41
N HIS A 4 -17.74 2.89 -38.60
CA HIS A 4 -18.30 4.13 -38.08
C HIS A 4 -17.24 4.82 -37.20
N ASN A 5 -16.30 5.48 -37.86
CA ASN A 5 -15.43 6.46 -37.25
C ASN A 5 -16.30 7.69 -36.97
N LYS A 6 -17.13 7.63 -35.92
CA LYS A 6 -17.71 8.83 -35.32
C LYS A 6 -16.52 9.62 -34.80
N HIS A 7 -15.98 10.49 -35.65
CA HIS A 7 -15.01 11.49 -35.26
C HIS A 7 -15.58 12.17 -34.03
N ARG A 8 -14.91 11.99 -32.90
CA ARG A 8 -15.24 12.70 -31.66
C ARG A 8 -14.86 14.15 -31.92
N LEU A 9 -15.77 14.91 -32.52
CA LEU A 9 -15.56 16.27 -33.04
C LEU A 9 -14.90 17.17 -31.98
N PHE A 10 -15.24 16.97 -30.71
CA PHE A 10 -14.64 17.69 -29.60
C PHE A 10 -13.19 17.25 -29.32
N GLU A 11 -12.85 15.96 -29.37
CA GLU A 11 -11.46 15.48 -29.15
C GLU A 11 -10.51 15.90 -30.28
N ALA A 12 -11.05 16.12 -31.48
CA ALA A 12 -10.28 16.59 -32.64
C ALA A 12 -9.91 18.08 -32.58
N LEU A 13 -10.45 18.84 -31.62
CA LEU A 13 -10.07 20.24 -31.46
C LEU A 13 -8.62 20.37 -30.94
N PRO A 14 -7.91 21.46 -31.29
CA PRO A 14 -6.60 21.73 -30.73
C PRO A 14 -6.64 21.90 -29.20
N PHE A 15 -5.53 21.55 -28.55
CA PHE A 15 -5.38 21.66 -27.09
C PHE A 15 -5.72 23.05 -26.56
N ASP A 16 -5.34 24.11 -27.27
CA ASP A 16 -5.59 25.49 -26.84
C ASP A 16 -7.10 25.78 -26.72
N ILE A 17 -7.91 25.19 -27.60
CA ILE A 17 -9.37 25.30 -27.53
C ILE A 17 -9.92 24.52 -26.34
N HIS A 18 -9.41 23.32 -26.06
CA HIS A 18 -9.78 22.57 -24.85
C HIS A 18 -9.43 23.35 -23.58
N PHE A 19 -8.27 24.01 -23.58
CA PHE A 19 -7.82 24.84 -22.47
C PHE A 19 -8.73 26.04 -22.27
N GLU A 20 -9.09 26.76 -23.33
CA GLU A 20 -10.04 27.88 -23.24
C GLU A 20 -11.41 27.44 -22.76
N VAL A 21 -11.96 26.35 -23.32
CA VAL A 21 -13.23 25.78 -22.84
C VAL A 21 -13.15 25.46 -21.35
N ALA A 22 -12.06 24.85 -20.89
CA ALA A 22 -11.87 24.49 -19.48
C ALA A 22 -11.85 25.70 -18.52
N LYS A 23 -11.50 26.91 -18.98
CA LYS A 23 -11.56 28.13 -18.16
C LYS A 23 -13.00 28.57 -17.85
N TYR A 24 -13.94 28.25 -18.73
CA TYR A 24 -15.36 28.58 -18.57
C TYR A 24 -16.17 27.47 -17.90
N LEU A 25 -15.56 26.30 -17.65
CA LEU A 25 -16.19 25.22 -16.91
C LEU A 25 -16.09 25.46 -15.40
N ASP A 26 -17.14 25.10 -14.67
CA ASP A 26 -17.04 24.94 -13.23
C ASP A 26 -16.13 23.74 -12.90
N PHE A 27 -15.65 23.67 -11.65
CA PHE A 27 -14.69 22.64 -11.26
C PHE A 27 -15.23 21.21 -11.46
N ILE A 28 -16.54 21.02 -11.26
CA ILE A 28 -17.20 19.72 -11.41
C ILE A 28 -17.24 19.31 -12.88
N SER A 29 -17.65 20.19 -13.79
CA SER A 29 -17.69 19.88 -15.23
C SER A 29 -16.29 19.64 -15.79
N ALA A 30 -15.29 20.41 -15.35
CA ALA A 30 -13.89 20.17 -15.71
C ALA A 30 -13.40 18.80 -15.23
N LEU A 31 -13.79 18.38 -14.01
CA LEU A 31 -13.45 17.07 -13.46
C LEU A 31 -14.15 15.92 -14.21
N HIS A 32 -15.43 16.10 -14.56
CA HIS A 32 -16.15 15.15 -15.40
C HIS A 32 -15.50 15.02 -16.78
N LEU A 33 -15.16 16.14 -17.43
CA LEU A 33 -14.48 16.15 -18.72
C LEU A 33 -13.14 15.41 -18.65
N ALA A 34 -12.31 15.73 -17.65
CA ALA A 34 -11.03 15.04 -17.41
C ALA A 34 -11.19 13.54 -17.09
N SER A 35 -12.38 13.08 -16.67
CA SER A 35 -12.67 11.67 -16.37
C SER A 35 -13.22 10.88 -17.57
N THR A 36 -13.65 11.56 -18.64
CA THR A 36 -14.28 10.90 -19.80
C THR A 36 -13.34 9.98 -20.57
N ASN A 37 -12.08 10.39 -20.76
CA ASN A 37 -11.08 9.62 -21.50
C ASN A 37 -9.64 9.95 -21.03
N ARG A 38 -8.67 9.14 -21.50
CA ARG A 38 -7.25 9.32 -21.16
C ARG A 38 -6.65 10.63 -21.70
N TYR A 39 -7.08 11.08 -22.87
CA TYR A 39 -6.57 12.31 -23.50
C TYR A 39 -6.89 13.54 -22.64
N PHE A 40 -8.16 13.76 -22.29
CA PHE A 40 -8.59 14.85 -21.41
C PHE A 40 -8.04 14.72 -20.01
N HIS A 41 -7.87 13.49 -19.50
CA HIS A 41 -7.21 13.29 -18.21
C HIS A 41 -5.77 13.83 -18.18
N GLN A 42 -5.07 13.77 -19.32
CA GLN A 42 -3.70 14.27 -19.45
C GLN A 42 -3.66 15.76 -19.82
N ALA A 43 -4.58 16.21 -20.69
CA ALA A 43 -4.63 17.58 -21.19
C ALA A 43 -5.24 18.56 -20.19
N ILE A 44 -6.31 18.17 -19.50
CA ILE A 44 -7.07 19.05 -18.61
C ILE A 44 -6.77 18.67 -17.17
N ASN A 45 -6.13 19.57 -16.44
CA ASN A 45 -5.97 19.45 -15.00
C ASN A 45 -6.88 20.48 -14.32
N PRO A 46 -8.05 20.06 -13.79
CA PRO A 46 -9.01 21.00 -13.20
C PRO A 46 -8.43 21.93 -12.13
N ARG A 47 -7.35 21.54 -11.44
CA ARG A 47 -6.70 22.38 -10.42
C ARG A 47 -5.87 23.53 -10.98
N THR A 48 -5.45 23.46 -12.23
CA THR A 48 -4.62 24.47 -12.89
C THR A 48 -5.36 25.22 -13.97
N ASN A 49 -6.30 24.56 -14.64
CA ASN A 49 -7.04 25.12 -15.78
C ASN A 49 -8.27 25.94 -15.34
N VAL A 50 -8.90 25.60 -14.21
CA VAL A 50 -10.07 26.31 -13.66
C VAL A 50 -9.61 27.44 -12.74
N PRO A 51 -10.31 28.59 -12.68
CA PRO A 51 -10.01 29.67 -11.73
C PRO A 51 -9.88 29.17 -10.28
N LYS A 52 -8.90 29.70 -9.55
CA LYS A 52 -8.58 29.24 -8.18
C LYS A 52 -9.75 29.38 -7.21
N ASP A 53 -10.59 30.40 -7.38
CA ASP A 53 -11.74 30.63 -6.51
C ASP A 53 -12.78 29.52 -6.65
N GLU A 54 -13.03 29.05 -7.88
CA GLU A 54 -13.91 27.92 -8.17
C GLU A 54 -13.38 26.62 -7.58
N VAL A 55 -12.09 26.34 -7.77
CA VAL A 55 -11.43 25.17 -7.16
C VAL A 55 -11.58 25.23 -5.63
N SER A 56 -11.36 26.41 -5.04
CA SER A 56 -11.46 26.61 -3.61
C SER A 56 -12.90 26.50 -3.09
N ASN A 57 -13.89 26.98 -3.84
CA ASN A 57 -15.32 26.86 -3.52
C ASN A 57 -15.72 25.38 -3.45
N PHE A 58 -15.37 24.62 -4.48
CA PHE A 58 -15.64 23.18 -4.52
C PHE A 58 -14.97 22.45 -3.35
N VAL A 59 -13.69 22.73 -3.10
CA VAL A 59 -12.94 22.10 -1.99
C VAL A 59 -13.57 22.43 -0.65
N LEU A 60 -14.03 23.67 -0.45
CA LEU A 60 -14.73 24.09 0.76
C LEU A 60 -16.04 23.31 0.96
N GLN A 61 -16.90 23.27 -0.06
CA GLN A 61 -18.17 22.55 0.00
C GLN A 61 -17.96 21.07 0.36
N ARG A 62 -16.96 20.44 -0.27
CA ARG A 62 -16.60 19.04 -0.02
C ARG A 62 -16.01 18.82 1.37
N ASP A 63 -15.12 19.70 1.84
CA ASP A 63 -14.53 19.63 3.18
C ASP A 63 -15.57 19.76 4.31
N VAL A 64 -16.63 20.54 4.07
CA VAL A 64 -17.79 20.70 4.96
C VAL A 64 -18.72 19.47 4.88
N ALA A 65 -18.96 18.91 3.69
CA ALA A 65 -19.80 17.73 3.53
C ALA A 65 -19.18 16.47 4.16
N ASP A 66 -17.86 16.31 4.06
CA ASP A 66 -17.12 15.15 4.58
C ASP A 66 -16.86 15.22 6.10
N VAL A 67 -17.58 16.08 6.84
CA VAL A 67 -17.48 16.22 8.32
C VAL A 67 -17.92 14.94 9.05
N ASN A 68 -18.86 14.17 8.48
CA ASN A 68 -19.51 13.03 9.15
C ASN A 68 -19.04 11.65 8.65
N THR A 69 -18.04 11.58 7.77
CA THR A 69 -17.52 10.30 7.27
C THR A 69 -16.51 9.68 8.22
N THR A 70 -16.47 8.34 8.27
CA THR A 70 -15.60 7.54 9.15
C THR A 70 -14.10 7.72 8.89
N GLN A 71 -13.72 8.32 7.77
CA GLN A 71 -12.35 8.70 7.45
C GLN A 71 -12.27 10.23 7.34
N ALA A 72 -11.90 10.90 8.42
CA ALA A 72 -11.80 12.36 8.46
C ALA A 72 -10.62 12.85 7.57
N LEU A 73 -10.90 13.08 6.30
CA LEU A 73 -10.00 13.77 5.37
C LEU A 73 -10.24 15.27 5.46
N PHE A 74 -9.16 16.04 5.49
CA PHE A 74 -9.18 17.50 5.59
C PHE A 74 -8.64 18.10 4.29
N ALA A 75 -9.31 19.14 3.80
CA ALA A 75 -8.81 19.92 2.68
C ALA A 75 -7.59 20.77 3.04
N CYS A 76 -6.59 20.79 2.17
CA CYS A 76 -5.59 21.84 2.12
C CYS A 76 -5.94 22.84 1.01
N TYR A 77 -6.11 24.11 1.35
CA TYR A 77 -6.51 25.16 0.42
C TYR A 77 -5.36 25.75 -0.41
N LYS A 78 -4.12 25.30 -0.19
CA LYS A 78 -2.96 25.66 -1.03
C LYS A 78 -2.71 24.67 -2.16
N CYS A 79 -2.90 23.36 -1.92
CA CYS A 79 -2.73 22.32 -2.94
C CYS A 79 -4.03 21.66 -3.40
N PHE A 80 -5.18 22.04 -2.82
CA PHE A 80 -6.51 21.51 -3.14
C PHE A 80 -6.59 19.98 -3.06
N ARG A 81 -5.91 19.39 -2.07
CA ARG A 81 -5.91 17.95 -1.77
C ARG A 81 -6.61 17.69 -0.43
N PHE A 82 -7.35 16.59 -0.40
CA PHE A 82 -7.91 16.00 0.82
C PHE A 82 -6.87 15.04 1.39
N LEU A 83 -6.42 15.32 2.62
CA LEU A 83 -5.37 14.54 3.28
C LEU A 83 -5.83 14.12 4.68
N PRO A 84 -5.28 13.02 5.23
CA PRO A 84 -5.54 12.62 6.61
C PRO A 84 -5.19 13.71 7.62
N GLN A 85 -5.84 13.70 8.79
CA GLN A 85 -5.63 14.68 9.86
C GLN A 85 -4.15 14.83 10.25
N GLU A 86 -3.38 13.75 10.21
CA GLU A 86 -1.97 13.71 10.60
C GLU A 86 -1.08 14.52 9.66
N LYS A 87 -1.59 14.98 8.51
CA LYS A 87 -0.87 15.85 7.57
C LYS A 87 -1.03 17.33 7.86
N PHE A 88 -1.69 17.70 8.95
CA PHE A 88 -1.96 19.08 9.33
C PHE A 88 -1.55 19.36 10.78
N ALA A 89 -1.35 20.64 11.10
CA ALA A 89 -1.19 21.07 12.48
C ALA A 89 -2.48 20.84 13.28
N LYS A 90 -2.33 20.53 14.57
CA LYS A 90 -3.44 20.35 15.52
C LYS A 90 -4.36 21.56 15.51
N LYS A 91 -3.81 22.79 15.58
CA LYS A 91 -4.60 24.03 15.56
C LYS A 91 -5.51 24.15 14.33
N ALA A 92 -5.11 23.58 13.20
CA ALA A 92 -5.83 23.62 11.94
C ALA A 92 -6.85 22.48 11.77
N THR A 93 -6.86 21.52 12.72
CA THR A 93 -7.73 20.32 12.70
C THR A 93 -8.52 20.09 13.99
N THR A 94 -8.20 20.77 15.09
CA THR A 94 -8.92 20.66 16.36
C THR A 94 -10.34 21.15 16.17
N ASP A 95 -11.25 20.18 16.09
CA ASP A 95 -12.70 20.29 16.01
C ASP A 95 -13.23 21.12 14.85
N ARG A 96 -13.68 20.41 13.80
CA ARG A 96 -14.54 20.94 12.72
C ARG A 96 -15.75 21.73 13.25
N LYS A 97 -16.23 21.40 14.46
CA LYS A 97 -17.34 22.05 15.16
C LYS A 97 -16.91 23.19 16.09
N SER A 98 -15.62 23.33 16.40
CA SER A 98 -15.15 24.47 17.20
C SER A 98 -15.13 25.73 16.36
N LYS A 99 -15.38 26.89 16.99
CA LYS A 99 -15.30 28.20 16.33
C LYS A 99 -13.96 28.41 15.60
N ARG A 100 -12.86 27.85 16.11
CA ARG A 100 -11.52 27.96 15.51
C ARG A 100 -11.33 27.04 14.29
N GLY A 101 -11.76 25.78 14.35
CA GLY A 101 -11.68 24.87 13.22
C GLY A 101 -12.57 25.31 12.06
N ALA A 102 -13.79 25.77 12.36
CA ALA A 102 -14.68 26.39 11.38
C ALA A 102 -14.09 27.68 10.79
N ALA A 103 -13.40 28.50 11.58
CA ALA A 103 -12.74 29.71 11.08
C ALA A 103 -11.65 29.39 10.04
N PHE A 104 -10.79 28.39 10.26
CA PHE A 104 -9.78 28.01 9.26
C PHE A 104 -10.40 27.48 7.96
N THR A 105 -11.51 26.75 8.05
CA THR A 105 -12.28 26.26 6.91
C THR A 105 -12.91 27.42 6.15
N ASN A 106 -13.64 28.29 6.85
CA ASN A 106 -14.37 29.42 6.26
C ASN A 106 -13.42 30.46 5.65
N LYS A 107 -12.27 30.71 6.29
CA LYS A 107 -11.21 31.59 5.76
C LYS A 107 -10.34 30.92 4.69
N ARG A 108 -10.51 29.62 4.42
CA ARG A 108 -9.69 28.86 3.44
C ARG A 108 -8.19 28.90 3.76
N GLU A 109 -7.85 28.90 5.04
CA GLU A 109 -6.47 29.06 5.52
C GLU A 109 -5.80 27.72 5.90
N ARG A 110 -6.55 26.61 5.87
CA ARG A 110 -5.99 25.30 6.24
C ARG A 110 -4.88 24.88 5.26
N THR A 111 -3.67 24.67 5.80
CA THR A 111 -2.49 24.25 5.04
C THR A 111 -1.94 22.92 5.59
N CYS A 112 -1.64 21.98 4.69
CA CYS A 112 -0.92 20.76 5.10
C CYS A 112 0.55 21.09 5.37
N PHE A 113 1.25 20.20 6.07
CA PHE A 113 2.68 20.39 6.39
C PHE A 113 3.54 20.64 5.16
N ASP A 114 3.31 19.94 4.06
CA ASP A 114 4.12 20.12 2.84
C ASP A 114 3.94 21.54 2.26
N CYS A 115 2.69 22.02 2.17
CA CYS A 115 2.40 23.38 1.71
C CYS A 115 2.88 24.44 2.71
N ALA A 116 2.65 24.23 4.01
CA ALA A 116 3.09 25.14 5.04
C ALA A 116 4.62 25.28 5.04
N GLY A 117 5.33 24.18 4.79
CA GLY A 117 6.77 24.18 4.63
C GLY A 117 7.22 24.93 3.37
N LYS A 118 6.63 24.60 2.21
CA LYS A 118 6.95 25.28 0.94
C LYS A 118 6.73 26.80 1.01
N HIS A 119 5.67 27.23 1.69
CA HIS A 119 5.32 28.65 1.83
C HIS A 119 5.87 29.29 3.11
N ARG A 120 6.74 28.60 3.86
CA ARG A 120 7.38 29.10 5.10
C ARG A 120 6.38 29.69 6.10
N VAL A 121 5.21 29.05 6.24
CA VAL A 121 4.13 29.50 7.13
C VAL A 121 4.53 29.41 8.60
N TYR A 122 5.38 28.44 8.94
CA TYR A 122 5.87 28.24 10.30
C TYR A 122 7.29 28.77 10.44
N GLU A 123 7.61 29.30 11.62
CA GLU A 123 8.97 29.71 11.99
C GLU A 123 9.97 28.55 11.97
N HIS A 124 11.25 28.89 11.76
CA HIS A 124 12.33 27.92 11.71
C HIS A 124 12.50 27.22 13.06
N LEU A 125 12.45 25.90 13.07
CA LEU A 125 12.57 25.02 14.26
C LEU A 125 11.61 25.40 15.40
N HIS A 126 10.46 25.99 15.07
CA HIS A 126 9.42 26.23 16.05
C HIS A 126 8.51 24.98 16.17
N PRO A 127 8.14 24.55 17.39
CA PRO A 127 7.32 23.37 17.60
C PRO A 127 5.88 23.56 17.12
N ILE A 128 5.42 22.66 16.25
CA ILE A 128 4.06 22.57 15.76
C ILE A 128 3.45 21.25 16.26
N SER A 129 2.39 21.36 17.05
CA SER A 129 1.70 20.20 17.60
C SER A 129 0.82 19.54 16.55
N ASN A 130 0.81 18.21 16.52
CA ASN A 130 -0.13 17.36 15.79
C ASN A 130 -0.49 16.16 16.66
N GLY A 131 -1.67 16.22 17.29
CA GLY A 131 -2.06 15.25 18.32
C GLY A 131 -1.11 15.27 19.52
N LYS A 132 -0.47 14.14 19.78
CA LYS A 132 0.54 13.95 20.85
C LYS A 132 1.97 14.26 20.40
N LEU A 133 2.21 14.38 19.09
CA LEU A 133 3.54 14.60 18.53
C LEU A 133 3.78 16.10 18.29
N ARG A 134 5.04 16.51 18.42
CA ARG A 134 5.53 17.85 18.07
C ARG A 134 6.50 17.72 16.90
N TYR A 135 6.25 18.49 15.87
CA TYR A 135 7.08 18.58 14.67
C TYR A 135 7.76 19.94 14.62
N TYR A 136 8.96 19.97 14.07
CA TYR A 136 9.81 21.15 13.96
C TYR A 136 10.15 21.33 12.48
N PHE A 137 9.74 22.45 11.91
CA PHE A 137 9.97 22.74 10.50
C PHE A 137 11.32 23.43 10.31
N CYS A 138 12.23 22.83 9.56
CA CYS A 138 13.51 23.45 9.24
C CYS A 138 13.43 24.16 7.88
N HIS A 139 13.67 25.47 7.86
CA HIS A 139 13.68 26.27 6.62
C HIS A 139 14.83 25.88 5.69
N ASN A 140 15.94 25.37 6.23
CA ASN A 140 17.12 25.00 5.45
C ASN A 140 16.86 23.71 4.65
N CYS A 141 16.23 22.70 5.26
CA CYS A 141 15.97 21.41 4.60
C CYS A 141 14.54 21.23 4.07
N GLY A 142 13.61 22.11 4.45
CA GLY A 142 12.21 22.05 4.02
C GLY A 142 11.41 20.88 4.61
N GLN A 143 11.89 20.24 5.68
CA GLN A 143 11.23 19.07 6.29
C GLN A 143 10.68 19.36 7.70
N HIS A 144 9.60 18.68 8.04
CA HIS A 144 9.06 18.60 9.39
C HIS A 144 9.63 17.36 10.09
N LYS A 145 10.35 17.54 11.19
CA LYS A 145 10.99 16.46 11.94
C LYS A 145 10.56 16.48 13.42
N THR A 146 10.58 15.35 14.12
CA THR A 146 10.31 15.32 15.58
C THR A 146 11.50 15.85 16.37
N LYS A 147 11.31 16.19 17.65
CA LYS A 147 12.37 16.72 18.54
C LYS A 147 13.65 15.87 18.51
N SER A 148 13.50 14.54 18.47
CA SER A 148 14.62 13.58 18.45
C SER A 148 15.46 13.60 17.18
N VAL A 149 14.92 14.09 16.05
CA VAL A 149 15.58 14.04 14.74
C VAL A 149 15.59 15.41 14.04
N GLN A 150 15.24 16.48 14.76
CA GLN A 150 15.18 17.82 14.18
C GLN A 150 16.57 18.29 13.73
N CYS A 151 16.60 19.13 12.70
CA CYS A 151 17.84 19.82 12.35
C CYS A 151 18.26 20.72 13.51
N GLN A 152 19.56 20.95 13.65
CA GLN A 152 20.12 21.90 14.61
C GLN A 152 20.67 23.12 13.87
N GLY A 153 20.69 24.26 14.55
CA GLY A 153 21.31 25.48 14.05
C GLY A 153 20.37 26.65 13.78
N PRO A 154 20.96 27.85 13.60
CA PRO A 154 20.22 29.04 13.21
C PRO A 154 19.70 28.92 11.77
N ARG A 155 18.68 29.72 11.46
CA ARG A 155 18.27 29.97 10.08
C ARG A 155 19.42 30.67 9.36
N GLN A 156 19.81 30.16 8.20
CA GLN A 156 20.75 30.87 7.32
C GLN A 156 19.94 31.63 6.28
N ASP A 157 20.23 32.92 6.15
CA ASP A 157 19.70 33.71 5.05
C ASP A 157 20.46 33.35 3.77
N THR A 158 19.72 33.34 2.65
CA THR A 158 20.12 32.76 1.36
C THR A 158 21.38 33.35 0.72
N ASP A 159 21.97 34.37 1.33
CA ASP A 159 23.17 35.07 0.85
C ASP A 159 24.48 34.53 1.46
N SER A 160 24.40 33.63 2.44
CA SER A 160 25.58 33.04 3.09
C SER A 160 25.99 31.74 2.39
N GLY A 161 27.23 31.67 1.89
CA GLY A 161 27.77 30.61 1.03
C GLY A 161 27.42 29.16 1.42
N ILE A 162 27.08 28.38 0.39
CA ILE A 162 26.47 27.03 0.41
C ILE A 162 27.37 25.93 1.08
N ALA A 163 28.65 26.20 1.33
CA ALA A 163 29.62 25.16 1.70
C ALA A 163 29.52 24.66 3.15
N GLY A 164 29.01 25.44 4.10
CA GLY A 164 28.87 25.04 5.52
C GLY A 164 27.51 24.42 5.89
N VAL A 165 26.59 24.28 4.92
CA VAL A 165 25.14 24.07 5.15
C VAL A 165 24.77 22.60 5.40
N LEU A 166 25.62 21.65 4.99
CA LEU A 166 25.30 20.23 4.99
C LEU A 166 25.64 19.48 6.30
N ASP A 167 26.43 20.09 7.19
CA ASP A 167 26.88 19.40 8.41
C ASP A 167 25.91 19.52 9.60
N MET A 168 25.11 20.60 9.68
CA MET A 168 24.28 20.88 10.87
C MET A 168 22.80 20.54 10.71
N CYS A 169 22.28 20.75 9.52
CA CYS A 169 21.08 20.06 9.13
C CYS A 169 21.56 18.70 8.64
N ASP A 170 21.15 17.60 9.29
CA ASP A 170 21.34 16.23 8.77
C ASP A 170 20.46 16.05 7.51
N VAL A 171 20.66 16.96 6.55
CA VAL A 171 20.34 16.86 5.16
C VAL A 171 21.55 16.16 4.60
N LYS A 172 21.55 14.83 4.69
CA LYS A 172 21.87 14.13 3.47
C LYS A 172 20.88 14.67 2.44
N ALA A 173 21.32 15.66 1.62
CA ALA A 173 20.57 16.24 0.51
C ALA A 173 19.66 15.15 -0.03
N PRO A 174 18.31 15.30 -0.01
CA PRO A 174 17.35 14.19 -0.02
C PRO A 174 17.89 13.16 -0.97
N LYS A 175 18.51 12.08 -0.43
CA LYS A 175 19.49 11.27 -1.18
C LYS A 175 18.89 11.12 -2.56
N ARG A 176 19.49 11.77 -3.58
CA ARG A 176 18.97 11.68 -4.95
C ARG A 176 18.72 10.20 -5.12
N ARG A 177 17.46 9.81 -5.27
CA ARG A 177 17.12 8.39 -5.27
C ARG A 177 18.00 7.78 -6.35
N THR A 178 18.97 6.96 -5.95
CA THR A 178 19.98 6.43 -6.85
C THR A 178 19.66 4.97 -7.13
N GLY A 179 19.88 4.54 -8.37
CA GLY A 179 19.61 3.17 -8.78
C GLY A 179 18.13 2.80 -8.61
N LEU A 180 17.87 1.70 -7.89
CA LEU A 180 16.52 1.13 -7.74
C LEU A 180 15.53 2.09 -7.06
N GLU A 181 15.98 2.93 -6.13
CA GLU A 181 15.09 3.87 -5.45
C GLU A 181 14.49 4.91 -6.41
N ALA A 182 15.20 5.23 -7.49
CA ALA A 182 14.79 6.21 -8.49
C ALA A 182 13.66 5.70 -9.38
N LEU A 183 13.51 4.38 -9.46
CA LEU A 183 12.62 3.76 -10.42
C LEU A 183 11.16 4.02 -10.06
N PRO A 184 10.29 4.23 -11.07
CA PRO A 184 8.86 4.29 -10.86
C PRO A 184 8.33 3.04 -10.16
N THR A 185 7.30 3.20 -9.31
CA THR A 185 6.70 2.11 -8.52
C THR A 185 6.26 0.91 -9.37
N HIS A 186 5.79 1.14 -10.60
CA HIS A 186 5.37 0.05 -11.49
C HIS A 186 6.55 -0.77 -12.02
N ILE A 187 7.71 -0.15 -12.29
CA ILE A 187 8.95 -0.84 -12.65
C ILE A 187 9.46 -1.63 -11.45
N LEU A 188 9.51 -1.02 -10.26
CA LEU A 188 9.87 -1.72 -9.02
C LEU A 188 8.97 -2.91 -8.74
N LYS A 189 7.66 -2.78 -8.97
CA LYS A 189 6.71 -3.87 -8.85
C LYS A 189 7.05 -5.01 -9.82
N ASN A 190 7.36 -4.71 -11.08
CA ASN A 190 7.71 -5.71 -12.08
C ASN A 190 9.01 -6.45 -11.72
N ILE A 191 10.05 -5.70 -11.34
CA ILE A 191 11.32 -6.28 -10.87
C ILE A 191 11.05 -7.19 -9.66
N THR A 192 10.35 -6.68 -8.64
CA THR A 192 10.06 -7.43 -7.41
C THR A 192 9.21 -8.68 -7.69
N SER A 193 8.32 -8.68 -8.69
CA SER A 193 7.51 -9.86 -9.01
C SER A 193 8.30 -11.02 -9.61
N HIS A 194 9.53 -10.77 -10.08
CA HIS A 194 10.45 -11.79 -10.57
C HIS A 194 11.47 -12.25 -9.52
N LEU A 195 11.53 -11.59 -8.35
CA LEU A 195 12.42 -11.96 -7.27
C LEU A 195 11.86 -13.10 -6.42
N GLY A 196 12.76 -13.87 -5.80
CA GLY A 196 12.42 -14.73 -4.68
C GLY A 196 11.82 -13.90 -3.53
N PHE A 197 10.96 -14.52 -2.72
CA PHE A 197 10.32 -13.78 -1.63
C PHE A 197 11.31 -13.29 -0.57
N HIS A 198 12.34 -14.08 -0.27
CA HIS A 198 13.44 -13.68 0.59
C HIS A 198 14.15 -12.43 0.03
N ASP A 199 14.53 -12.46 -1.25
CA ASP A 199 15.24 -11.36 -1.89
C ASP A 199 14.39 -10.09 -1.94
N ALA A 200 13.07 -10.22 -2.13
CA ALA A 200 12.15 -9.10 -2.06
C ALA A 200 12.07 -8.49 -0.65
N ILE A 201 12.17 -9.31 0.42
CA ILE A 201 12.25 -8.83 1.80
C ILE A 201 13.58 -8.10 2.03
N VAL A 202 14.70 -8.71 1.62
CA VAL A 202 16.03 -8.11 1.73
C VAL A 202 16.07 -6.78 0.98
N LEU A 203 15.55 -6.73 -0.24
CA LEU A 203 15.48 -5.51 -1.04
C LEU A 203 14.67 -4.41 -0.33
N ALA A 204 13.56 -4.77 0.32
CA ALA A 204 12.75 -3.84 1.09
C ALA A 204 13.45 -3.34 2.39
N THR A 205 14.49 -4.03 2.88
CA THR A 205 15.23 -3.59 4.08
C THR A 205 16.45 -2.72 3.76
N VAL A 206 16.97 -2.75 2.52
CA VAL A 206 18.13 -1.96 2.06
C VAL A 206 17.99 -0.47 2.39
N SER A 207 16.79 0.10 2.24
CA SER A 207 16.53 1.50 2.58
C SER A 207 15.11 1.78 3.03
N HIS A 208 14.90 2.92 3.68
CA HIS A 208 13.57 3.37 4.08
C HIS A 208 12.65 3.62 2.87
N VAL A 209 13.18 4.14 1.76
CA VAL A 209 12.40 4.41 0.55
C VAL A 209 11.88 3.10 -0.05
N LEU A 210 12.75 2.09 -0.15
CA LEU A 210 12.36 0.77 -0.65
C LEU A 210 11.41 0.07 0.32
N ARG A 211 11.60 0.23 1.64
CA ARG A 211 10.69 -0.31 2.66
C ARG A 211 9.26 0.19 2.52
N ASP A 212 9.09 1.48 2.24
CA ASP A 212 7.77 2.10 2.06
C ASP A 212 7.14 1.77 0.71
N THR A 213 7.99 1.61 -0.31
CA THR A 213 7.56 1.44 -1.69
C THR A 213 7.26 -0.02 -2.00
N ILE A 214 8.22 -0.91 -1.71
CA ILE A 214 8.16 -2.33 -2.01
C ILE A 214 7.19 -3.03 -1.06
N LYS A 215 6.27 -3.79 -1.63
CA LYS A 215 5.25 -4.53 -0.88
C LYS A 215 5.40 -6.02 -1.18
N PRO A 216 6.35 -6.74 -0.56
CA PRO A 216 6.64 -8.15 -0.90
C PRO A 216 5.39 -9.03 -0.82
N LEU A 217 4.55 -8.83 0.21
CA LEU A 217 3.28 -9.56 0.40
C LEU A 217 2.21 -9.29 -0.66
N LYS A 218 2.37 -8.26 -1.49
CA LYS A 218 1.42 -7.93 -2.55
C LYS A 218 2.00 -8.15 -3.94
N TRP A 219 3.30 -7.94 -4.11
CA TRP A 219 3.94 -7.91 -5.42
C TRP A 219 4.59 -9.23 -5.79
N VAL A 220 5.08 -9.99 -4.80
CA VAL A 220 5.64 -11.30 -5.07
C VAL A 220 4.50 -12.31 -5.28
N PRO A 221 4.55 -13.11 -6.36
CA PRO A 221 3.56 -14.15 -6.62
C PRO A 221 3.35 -15.05 -5.41
N PHE A 222 2.10 -15.46 -5.20
CA PHE A 222 1.72 -16.15 -3.98
C PHE A 222 2.45 -17.49 -3.79
N HIS A 223 2.67 -18.25 -4.86
CA HIS A 223 3.40 -19.52 -4.80
C HIS A 223 4.87 -19.34 -4.41
N THR A 224 5.54 -18.29 -4.86
CA THR A 224 6.94 -17.98 -4.47
C THR A 224 7.05 -17.62 -2.99
N ARG A 225 6.08 -16.88 -2.46
CA ARG A 225 5.99 -16.58 -1.01
C ARG A 225 5.77 -17.83 -0.19
N TYR A 226 4.95 -18.73 -0.71
CA TYR A 226 4.66 -19.98 -0.06
C TYR A 226 5.88 -20.91 -0.05
N ARG A 227 6.59 -21.02 -1.18
CA ARG A 227 7.83 -21.80 -1.29
C ARG A 227 8.84 -21.39 -0.21
N PHE A 228 9.07 -20.08 -0.02
CA PHE A 228 9.91 -19.59 1.09
C PHE A 228 9.45 -20.09 2.48
N VAL A 229 8.15 -20.05 2.75
CA VAL A 229 7.61 -20.53 4.04
C VAL A 229 7.78 -22.03 4.17
N HIS A 230 7.51 -22.78 3.10
CA HIS A 230 7.63 -24.23 3.05
C HIS A 230 9.09 -24.68 3.25
N ASP A 231 10.03 -24.05 2.54
CA ASP A 231 11.46 -24.34 2.67
C ASP A 231 11.93 -24.06 4.10
N LYS A 232 11.45 -22.96 4.70
CA LYS A 232 11.70 -22.66 6.12
C LYS A 232 11.08 -23.65 7.09
N TRP A 233 9.94 -24.24 6.75
CA TRP A 233 9.34 -25.30 7.55
C TRP A 233 10.14 -26.59 7.46
N HIS A 234 10.51 -27.01 6.26
CA HIS A 234 11.23 -28.26 6.06
C HIS A 234 12.67 -28.19 6.58
N GLY A 235 13.41 -27.15 6.22
CA GLY A 235 14.83 -27.05 6.59
C GLY A 235 15.11 -26.57 8.01
N ASP A 236 14.25 -25.76 8.61
CA ASP A 236 14.49 -25.22 9.96
C ASP A 236 13.61 -25.87 11.05
N VAL A 237 12.47 -26.51 10.70
CA VAL A 237 11.47 -26.93 11.70
C VAL A 237 11.25 -28.45 11.76
N LEU A 238 11.26 -29.15 10.64
CA LEU A 238 11.06 -30.62 10.65
C LEU A 238 12.34 -31.39 10.99
N ASP A 239 13.51 -30.80 10.74
CA ASP A 239 14.80 -31.46 10.96
C ASP A 239 15.30 -31.38 12.42
N ASP A 240 14.82 -30.42 13.24
CA ASP A 240 15.18 -30.35 14.68
C ASP A 240 14.11 -30.92 15.61
N ALA A 241 14.53 -31.39 16.79
CA ALA A 241 13.66 -31.86 17.85
C ALA A 241 12.58 -30.83 18.24
N ALA A 242 11.33 -31.29 18.39
CA ALA A 242 10.11 -30.50 18.62
C ALA A 242 10.20 -29.38 19.68
N GLU A 243 11.02 -29.58 20.72
CA GLU A 243 11.16 -28.66 21.85
C GLU A 243 12.15 -27.50 21.61
N ALA A 244 13.02 -27.61 20.59
CA ALA A 244 14.06 -26.62 20.29
C ALA A 244 13.54 -25.38 19.52
N HIS A 245 12.33 -25.48 18.93
CA HIS A 245 11.81 -24.48 17.99
C HIS A 245 11.37 -23.18 18.66
N LYS A 246 12.17 -22.12 18.48
CA LYS A 246 11.86 -20.76 18.96
C LYS A 246 10.91 -20.00 18.05
N THR A 247 10.85 -20.36 16.77
CA THR A 247 10.07 -19.65 15.75
C THR A 247 9.35 -20.59 14.81
N TYR A 248 8.16 -20.19 14.36
CA TYR A 248 7.42 -20.86 13.30
C TYR A 248 7.01 -19.85 12.22
N PRO A 249 6.96 -20.26 10.94
CA PRO A 249 6.45 -19.37 9.91
C PRO A 249 4.93 -19.48 9.72
N CYS A 250 4.31 -18.32 9.54
CA CYS A 250 2.87 -18.16 9.36
C CYS A 250 2.48 -18.22 7.88
N TYR A 251 1.57 -19.12 7.51
CA TYR A 251 1.15 -19.33 6.13
C TYR A 251 0.17 -18.29 5.58
N THR A 252 -0.40 -17.43 6.44
CA THR A 252 -1.26 -16.33 5.99
C THR A 252 -0.47 -15.07 5.63
N CYS A 253 0.51 -14.70 6.47
CA CYS A 253 1.31 -13.49 6.26
C CYS A 253 2.72 -13.77 5.79
N CYS A 254 3.11 -15.04 5.57
CA CYS A 254 4.42 -15.47 5.12
C CYS A 254 5.57 -14.90 5.97
N GLN A 255 5.38 -14.77 7.28
CA GLN A 255 6.39 -14.24 8.20
C GLN A 255 6.79 -15.28 9.22
N ILE A 256 8.09 -15.35 9.50
CA ILE A 256 8.65 -16.12 10.62
C ILE A 256 8.34 -15.37 11.91
N ARG A 257 7.73 -16.05 12.88
CA ARG A 257 7.25 -15.46 14.13
C ARG A 257 7.66 -16.33 15.33
N PRO A 258 7.89 -15.74 16.52
CA PRO A 258 8.15 -16.53 17.73
C PRO A 258 7.00 -17.48 18.06
N LYS A 259 7.31 -18.63 18.68
CA LYS A 259 6.33 -19.63 19.17
C LYS A 259 5.15 -19.02 19.92
N ALA A 260 5.42 -18.04 20.78
CA ALA A 260 4.41 -17.32 21.56
C ALA A 260 3.34 -16.58 20.70
N LYS A 261 3.58 -16.37 19.40
CA LYS A 261 2.62 -15.75 18.48
C LYS A 261 1.69 -16.76 17.81
N PHE A 262 1.77 -18.04 18.16
CA PHE A 262 0.86 -19.11 17.71
C PHE A 262 0.05 -19.63 18.89
N THR A 263 -1.11 -20.23 18.62
CA THR A 263 -1.91 -20.83 19.70
C THR A 263 -1.32 -22.19 20.08
N LYS A 264 -1.42 -22.57 21.36
CA LYS A 264 -0.98 -23.90 21.83
C LYS A 264 -1.63 -25.03 21.03
N ILE A 265 -2.91 -24.86 20.69
CA ILE A 265 -3.68 -25.81 19.86
C ILE A 265 -3.03 -26.03 18.50
N GLN A 266 -2.61 -24.96 17.80
CA GLN A 266 -1.94 -25.10 16.50
C GLN A 266 -0.58 -25.80 16.62
N VAL A 267 0.18 -25.47 17.66
CA VAL A 267 1.48 -26.10 17.92
C VAL A 267 1.31 -27.59 18.23
N ASN A 268 0.37 -27.95 19.10
CA ASN A 268 0.08 -29.34 19.43
C ASN A 268 -0.45 -30.13 18.22
N LYS A 269 -1.33 -29.52 17.42
CA LYS A 269 -1.83 -30.13 16.17
C LYS A 269 -0.72 -30.35 15.17
N PHE A 270 0.23 -29.41 15.06
CA PHE A 270 1.42 -29.60 14.24
C PHE A 270 2.25 -30.81 14.71
N HIS A 271 2.51 -30.93 16.01
CA HIS A 271 3.25 -32.08 16.53
C HIS A 271 2.54 -33.42 16.29
N LYS A 272 1.21 -33.42 16.26
CA LYS A 272 0.40 -34.62 15.97
C LYS A 272 0.27 -34.91 14.47
N TYR A 273 0.21 -33.87 13.63
CA TYR A 273 -0.11 -33.92 12.20
C TYR A 273 0.79 -32.95 11.41
N PRO A 274 2.09 -33.25 11.27
CA PRO A 274 3.07 -32.35 10.65
C PRO A 274 2.74 -32.01 9.19
N GLU A 275 2.07 -32.90 8.46
CA GLU A 275 1.59 -32.69 7.10
C GLU A 275 0.56 -31.55 7.00
N THR A 276 -0.07 -31.16 8.11
CA THR A 276 -1.00 -30.04 8.19
C THR A 276 -0.34 -28.73 8.62
N ALA A 277 0.99 -28.70 8.80
CA ALA A 277 1.74 -27.51 9.21
C ALA A 277 1.42 -26.27 8.34
N TRP A 278 1.11 -26.49 7.06
CA TRP A 278 0.70 -25.45 6.12
C TRP A 278 -0.56 -24.66 6.52
N LYS A 279 -1.36 -25.19 7.45
CA LYS A 279 -2.53 -24.52 8.02
C LYS A 279 -2.18 -23.60 9.20
N MET A 280 -0.93 -23.57 9.69
CA MET A 280 -0.53 -22.75 10.83
C MET A 280 -0.54 -21.25 10.54
N ARG A 281 -1.06 -20.46 11.49
CA ARG A 281 -1.24 -19.01 11.36
C ARG A 281 -0.92 -18.31 12.67
N CYS A 282 -0.24 -17.17 12.61
CA CYS A 282 -0.04 -16.37 13.82
C CYS A 282 -1.39 -15.82 14.34
N GLN A 283 -1.46 -15.57 15.65
CA GLN A 283 -2.64 -15.04 16.34
C GLN A 283 -3.18 -13.76 15.69
N SER A 284 -2.31 -12.87 15.20
CA SER A 284 -2.74 -11.64 14.51
C SER A 284 -3.45 -11.88 13.17
N CYS A 285 -3.10 -12.96 12.47
CA CYS A 285 -3.78 -13.38 11.24
C CYS A 285 -5.10 -14.06 11.56
N ILE A 286 -5.15 -14.89 12.61
CA ILE A 286 -6.40 -15.47 13.12
C ILE A 286 -7.36 -14.34 13.49
N GLN A 287 -6.98 -13.43 14.38
CA GLN A 287 -7.83 -12.30 14.78
C GLN A 287 -8.36 -11.50 13.59
N ARG A 288 -7.52 -11.21 12.59
CA ARG A 288 -7.96 -10.53 11.36
C ARG A 288 -8.96 -11.32 10.52
N MET A 289 -8.86 -12.65 10.52
CA MET A 289 -9.80 -13.51 9.79
C MET A 289 -11.15 -13.62 10.50
N TYR A 290 -11.19 -13.54 11.83
CA TYR A 290 -12.42 -13.79 12.60
C TYR A 290 -13.10 -12.51 13.17
N ARG A 291 -12.42 -11.36 13.27
CA ARG A 291 -12.97 -10.12 13.89
C ARG A 291 -13.63 -9.13 12.90
N GLY A 292 -14.21 -9.55 11.78
CA GLY A 292 -14.85 -8.62 10.84
C GLY A 292 -16.02 -9.17 10.04
N GLN A 293 -17.02 -8.33 9.76
CA GLN A 293 -18.20 -8.66 8.94
C GLN A 293 -17.90 -8.94 7.45
N LYS A 294 -16.64 -8.82 7.00
CA LYS A 294 -16.23 -9.15 5.62
C LYS A 294 -15.22 -10.30 5.61
N ASN A 295 -15.74 -11.51 5.61
CA ASN A 295 -15.00 -12.79 5.65
C ASN A 295 -14.25 -13.16 4.34
N LEU A 296 -13.90 -12.19 3.50
CA LEU A 296 -13.25 -12.44 2.20
C LEU A 296 -11.90 -13.15 2.35
N MET A 297 -11.11 -12.81 3.38
CA MET A 297 -9.85 -13.52 3.66
C MET A 297 -10.08 -14.98 4.07
N ARG A 298 -11.17 -15.28 4.79
CA ARG A 298 -11.51 -16.64 5.21
C ARG A 298 -11.95 -17.47 4.00
N LEU A 299 -12.81 -16.91 3.15
CA LEU A 299 -13.24 -17.55 1.92
C LEU A 299 -12.07 -17.79 0.96
N ASP A 300 -11.21 -16.78 0.77
CA ASP A 300 -10.04 -16.90 -0.08
C ASP A 300 -9.05 -17.96 0.44
N HIS A 301 -8.93 -18.09 1.77
CA HIS A 301 -8.09 -19.12 2.35
C HIS A 301 -8.71 -20.52 2.26
N LYS A 302 -10.03 -20.68 2.40
CA LYS A 302 -10.71 -21.99 2.22
C LYS A 302 -10.55 -22.55 0.81
N ARG A 303 -10.38 -21.67 -0.19
CA ARG A 303 -10.16 -22.06 -1.59
C ARG A 303 -8.72 -22.50 -1.87
N ARG A 304 -7.84 -22.52 -0.87
CA ARG A 304 -6.42 -22.85 -1.04
C ARG A 304 -6.15 -24.30 -0.65
N TYR A 305 -5.30 -24.95 -1.42
CA TYR A 305 -4.84 -26.31 -1.15
C TYR A 305 -3.41 -26.48 -1.65
N MET A 306 -2.75 -27.50 -1.11
CA MET A 306 -1.42 -27.91 -1.52
C MET A 306 -1.46 -28.51 -2.92
N CYS A 307 -0.56 -28.10 -3.81
CA CYS A 307 -0.36 -28.77 -5.08
C CYS A 307 0.37 -30.09 -4.86
N GLU A 308 -0.17 -31.19 -5.38
CA GLU A 308 0.44 -32.52 -5.24
C GLU A 308 1.82 -32.63 -5.91
N ILE A 309 2.00 -31.96 -7.04
CA ILE A 309 3.25 -31.98 -7.83
C ILE A 309 4.35 -31.15 -7.15
N CYS A 310 4.19 -29.82 -7.12
CA CYS A 310 5.25 -28.93 -6.67
C CYS A 310 5.19 -28.53 -5.18
N LYS A 311 4.25 -29.10 -4.41
CA LYS A 311 4.01 -28.79 -2.99
C LYS A 311 3.89 -27.29 -2.67
N CYS A 312 3.46 -26.48 -3.64
CA CYS A 312 3.11 -25.07 -3.44
C CYS A 312 1.60 -24.91 -3.25
N ILE A 313 1.14 -23.92 -2.47
CA ILE A 313 -0.29 -23.62 -2.42
C ILE A 313 -0.78 -23.06 -3.75
N LYS A 314 -1.92 -23.59 -4.22
CA LYS A 314 -2.73 -23.06 -5.32
C LYS A 314 -4.16 -22.75 -4.88
N ILE A 315 -4.89 -22.04 -5.74
CA ILE A 315 -6.31 -21.70 -5.54
C ILE A 315 -7.17 -22.66 -6.39
N GLY A 316 -8.34 -23.02 -5.86
CA GLY A 316 -9.36 -23.84 -6.52
C GLY A 316 -9.66 -23.39 -7.92
N GLY A 317 -9.60 -24.34 -8.86
CA GLY A 317 -9.87 -24.09 -10.27
C GLY A 317 -8.82 -23.25 -10.99
N LYS A 318 -7.69 -22.91 -10.35
CA LYS A 318 -6.58 -22.19 -10.99
C LYS A 318 -5.37 -23.09 -11.17
N THR A 319 -4.64 -22.84 -12.25
CA THR A 319 -3.33 -23.44 -12.50
C THR A 319 -2.37 -23.11 -11.36
N CYS A 320 -1.58 -24.10 -10.92
CA CYS A 320 -0.57 -23.88 -9.89
C CYS A 320 0.57 -23.01 -10.44
N GLY A 321 0.81 -21.85 -9.82
CA GLY A 321 1.90 -20.96 -10.22
C GLY A 321 3.28 -21.62 -10.12
N GLY A 322 3.50 -22.48 -9.11
CA GLY A 322 4.74 -23.22 -8.96
C GLY A 322 4.97 -24.25 -10.07
N CYS A 323 3.92 -24.95 -10.52
CA CYS A 323 4.01 -25.87 -11.66
C CYS A 323 4.19 -25.10 -12.98
N LEU A 324 3.53 -23.96 -13.15
CA LEU A 324 3.72 -23.10 -14.31
C LEU A 324 5.18 -22.63 -14.43
N GLU A 325 5.81 -22.22 -13.32
CA GLU A 325 7.24 -21.90 -13.30
C GLU A 325 8.12 -23.09 -13.70
N LEU A 326 7.84 -24.29 -13.16
CA LEU A 326 8.59 -25.49 -13.50
C LEU A 326 8.43 -25.84 -14.98
N TYR A 327 7.22 -25.71 -15.54
CA TYR A 327 6.94 -25.94 -16.95
C TYR A 327 7.72 -24.97 -17.85
N VAL A 328 7.68 -23.67 -17.53
CA VAL A 328 8.43 -22.64 -18.28
C VAL A 328 9.94 -22.89 -18.23
N LYS A 329 10.44 -23.44 -17.11
CA LYS A 329 11.84 -23.84 -16.96
C LYS A 329 12.19 -25.20 -17.57
N GLY A 330 11.22 -25.90 -18.18
CA GLY A 330 11.42 -27.24 -18.74
C GLY A 330 11.56 -28.36 -17.68
N GLY A 331 11.24 -28.10 -16.42
CA GLY A 331 11.34 -29.07 -15.33
C GLY A 331 10.16 -30.04 -15.23
N ILE A 332 9.02 -29.73 -15.87
CA ILE A 332 7.88 -30.64 -16.02
C ILE A 332 7.26 -30.48 -17.40
N ASP A 333 6.61 -31.52 -17.90
CA ASP A 333 5.90 -31.48 -19.17
C ASP A 333 4.46 -30.94 -19.01
N ARG A 334 3.81 -30.65 -20.15
CA ARG A 334 2.44 -30.13 -20.16
C ARG A 334 1.44 -31.14 -19.59
N ARG A 335 1.68 -32.45 -19.75
CA ARG A 335 0.78 -33.52 -19.25
C ARG A 335 0.82 -33.61 -17.73
N THR A 336 1.99 -33.44 -17.12
CA THR A 336 2.12 -33.34 -15.66
C THR A 336 1.39 -32.12 -15.11
N MET A 337 1.49 -30.98 -15.79
CA MET A 337 0.85 -29.73 -15.35
C MET A 337 -0.68 -29.73 -15.50
N TYR A 338 -1.19 -30.40 -16.54
CA TYR A 338 -2.61 -30.56 -16.83
C TYR A 338 -2.91 -32.05 -17.01
N PRO A 339 -2.99 -32.82 -15.91
CA PRO A 339 -3.36 -34.22 -16.02
C PRO A 339 -4.71 -34.30 -16.70
N VAL A 340 -4.80 -35.11 -17.76
CA VAL A 340 -6.06 -35.40 -18.43
C VAL A 340 -6.93 -36.05 -17.35
N LYS A 341 -7.91 -35.30 -16.83
CA LYS A 341 -8.90 -35.89 -15.94
C LYS A 341 -9.61 -36.95 -16.76
N GLN A 342 -9.40 -38.23 -16.45
CA GLN A 342 -10.39 -39.23 -16.79
C GLN A 342 -11.69 -38.75 -16.14
N MET A 343 -12.67 -38.40 -16.97
CA MET A 343 -13.97 -37.92 -16.50
C MET A 343 -14.72 -39.12 -15.91
N ASP A 344 -14.37 -39.52 -14.70
CA ASP A 344 -15.28 -40.31 -13.89
C ASP A 344 -16.37 -39.35 -13.40
N THR A 345 -17.55 -39.50 -13.99
CA THR A 345 -18.75 -38.65 -13.87
C THR A 345 -19.41 -38.67 -12.50
N ALA A 346 -18.72 -39.12 -11.44
CA ALA A 346 -19.38 -39.54 -10.20
C ALA A 346 -18.76 -38.98 -8.92
N ASP A 347 -18.18 -37.77 -8.86
CA ASP A 347 -17.89 -37.19 -7.53
C ASP A 347 -17.60 -35.67 -7.49
N TYR A 348 -18.57 -34.84 -7.89
CA TYR A 348 -18.46 -33.38 -7.72
C TYR A 348 -19.18 -32.84 -6.48
N GLY A 349 -19.62 -33.72 -5.57
CA GLY A 349 -20.41 -33.38 -4.39
C GLY A 349 -19.61 -33.13 -3.11
N ASP A 350 -18.70 -34.02 -2.72
CA ASP A 350 -18.38 -34.17 -1.29
C ASP A 350 -16.89 -34.15 -0.89
N LEU A 351 -15.99 -33.62 -1.72
CA LEU A 351 -14.62 -33.28 -1.26
C LEU A 351 -14.60 -31.95 -0.48
N ILE A 352 -15.49 -31.80 0.51
CA ILE A 352 -15.25 -30.93 1.65
C ILE A 352 -14.27 -31.69 2.53
N ASN A 353 -13.01 -31.27 2.54
CA ASN A 353 -11.94 -31.77 3.40
C ASN A 353 -12.48 -32.27 4.76
N GLU A 354 -12.46 -33.57 4.99
CA GLU A 354 -12.65 -34.19 6.32
C GLU A 354 -11.72 -33.53 7.37
N TYR A 355 -10.57 -33.00 6.92
CA TYR A 355 -9.60 -32.25 7.71
C TYR A 355 -9.97 -30.78 8.03
N ASP A 356 -11.05 -30.23 7.48
CA ASP A 356 -11.50 -28.88 7.83
C ASP A 356 -12.37 -28.89 9.10
N GLY A 357 -13.04 -30.00 9.42
CA GLY A 357 -13.66 -30.21 10.74
C GLY A 357 -12.64 -30.12 11.89
N ILE A 358 -11.39 -30.50 11.63
CA ILE A 358 -10.30 -30.48 12.62
C ILE A 358 -9.90 -29.06 13.05
N PHE A 359 -10.13 -28.03 12.23
CA PHE A 359 -9.80 -26.63 12.57
C PHE A 359 -11.02 -25.71 12.70
N LEU A 360 -12.23 -26.26 12.55
CA LEU A 360 -13.50 -25.54 12.65
C LEU A 360 -14.27 -25.86 13.94
N GLY A 361 -13.90 -26.90 14.69
CA GLY A 361 -14.39 -27.11 16.04
C GLY A 361 -13.71 -26.17 17.04
N GLU A 362 -14.53 -25.54 17.88
CA GLU A 362 -14.21 -24.76 19.09
C GLU A 362 -14.15 -23.24 18.89
N GLU A 363 -15.35 -22.65 19.00
CA GLU A 363 -15.56 -21.34 19.63
C GLU A 363 -15.03 -21.30 21.07
#